data_AF-A0A343J9Y2-F1
#
_entry.id   AF-A0A343J9Y2-F1
#
_cell.length_a   1.000
_cell.length_b   1.000
_cell.length_c   1.000
_cell.angle_alpha   90.00
_cell.angle_beta   90.00
_cell.angle_gamma   90.00
#
_symmetry.space_group_name_H-M   'P 1'
#
loop_
_entity.id
_entity.type
_entity.pdbx_description
1 polymer ?
#
loop_
_entity_poly.entity_id
_entity_poly.type
_entity_poly.pdbx_seq_one_letter_code
_entity_poly.pdbx_strand_id
1 'polypeptide(L)'
;MKDLYEEIFSFIVTSVTVITSIAIVLTFLTTYNFILLPAFSTYFPLQISISICMLLWGVRFYFKKIGRKKYFYSLAFLLISIVSLIFMLMSVR
;
A
#
# COMPACT_ATOMS: atom_id res chain seq x y z
N MET A 1 2.39 1.51 -27.88
CA MET A 1 1.44 2.28 -27.02
C MET A 1 1.03 1.49 -25.76
N LYS A 2 0.67 0.20 -25.86
CA LYS A 2 0.31 -0.60 -24.67
C LYS A 2 1.52 -0.86 -23.75
N ASP A 3 2.69 -1.10 -24.30
CA ASP A 3 3.91 -1.37 -23.53
C ASP A 3 4.37 -0.15 -22.71
N LEU A 4 4.31 1.05 -23.29
CA LEU A 4 4.63 2.30 -22.60
C LEU A 4 3.71 2.57 -21.38
N TYR A 5 2.43 2.25 -21.50
CA TYR A 5 1.48 2.38 -20.39
C TYR A 5 1.82 1.42 -19.25
N GLU A 6 2.18 0.17 -19.57
CA GLU A 6 2.59 -0.82 -18.56
C GLU A 6 3.88 -0.40 -17.85
N GLU A 7 4.84 0.17 -18.56
CA GLU A 7 6.08 0.70 -17.97
C GLU A 7 5.82 1.87 -17.01
N ILE A 8 5.06 2.89 -17.45
CA ILE A 8 4.72 4.06 -16.62
C ILE A 8 3.96 3.61 -15.36
N PHE A 9 2.98 2.72 -15.54
CA PHE A 9 2.21 2.18 -14.42
C PHE A 9 3.12 1.41 -13.45
N SER A 10 4.04 0.59 -13.96
CA SER A 10 5.01 -0.13 -13.13
C SER A 10 5.93 0.82 -12.37
N PHE A 11 6.35 1.93 -12.97
CA PHE A 11 7.16 2.95 -12.32
C PHE A 11 6.40 3.62 -11.16
N ILE A 12 5.15 4.04 -11.39
CA ILE A 12 4.30 4.64 -10.35
C ILE A 12 4.12 3.69 -9.16
N VAL A 13 3.77 2.42 -9.43
CA VAL A 13 3.59 1.42 -8.37
C VAL A 13 4.88 1.21 -7.57
N THR A 14 6.04 1.20 -8.24
CA THR A 14 7.34 1.04 -7.59
C THR A 14 7.66 2.24 -6.70
N SER A 15 7.44 3.47 -7.18
CA SER A 15 7.65 4.68 -6.39
C SER A 15 6.75 4.71 -5.15
N VAL A 16 5.47 4.34 -5.28
CA VAL A 16 4.53 4.26 -4.15
C VAL A 16 4.96 3.19 -3.15
N THR A 17 5.48 2.04 -3.58
CA THR A 17 6.01 1.03 -2.66
C THR A 17 7.20 1.52 -1.86
N VAL A 18 8.13 2.25 -2.49
CA VAL A 18 9.30 2.80 -1.81
C VAL A 18 8.85 3.78 -0.73
N ILE A 19 7.96 4.71 -1.06
CA ILE A 19 7.40 5.68 -0.11
C ILE A 19 6.70 4.96 1.05
N THR A 20 5.91 3.92 0.76
CA THR A 20 5.20 3.14 1.78
C THR A 20 6.17 2.40 2.69
N SER A 21 7.24 1.82 2.16
CA SER A 21 8.26 1.14 2.96
C SER A 21 8.96 2.10 3.92
N ILE A 22 9.27 3.32 3.47
CA ILE A 22 9.83 4.39 4.31
C ILE A 22 8.82 4.76 5.41
N ALA A 23 7.54 4.95 5.07
CA ALA A 23 6.50 5.26 6.04
C ALA A 23 6.35 4.16 7.11
N ILE A 24 6.47 2.88 6.72
CA ILE A 24 6.47 1.75 7.66
C ILE A 24 7.65 1.85 8.63
N VAL A 25 8.87 2.05 8.12
CA VAL A 25 10.07 2.18 8.96
C VAL A 25 9.93 3.36 9.92
N LEU A 26 9.50 4.53 9.45
CA LEU A 26 9.29 5.72 10.30
C LEU A 26 8.25 5.47 11.39
N THR A 27 7.15 4.78 11.06
CA THR A 27 6.11 4.47 12.04
C THR A 27 6.60 3.50 13.11
N PHE A 28 7.37 2.48 12.73
CA PHE A 28 8.01 1.59 13.70
C PHE A 28 8.97 2.35 14.61
N LEU A 29 9.83 3.19 14.02
CA LEU A 29 10.81 3.97 14.77
C LEU A 29 10.15 4.93 15.76
N THR A 30 9.01 5.50 15.38
CA THR A 30 8.17 6.35 16.24
C THR A 30 7.46 5.54 17.33
N THR A 31 6.94 4.36 17.01
CA THR A 31 6.28 3.45 17.99
C THR A 31 7.25 3.02 19.09
N TYR A 32 8.49 2.71 18.74
CA TYR A 32 9.54 2.35 19.69
C TYR A 32 10.19 3.57 20.39
N ASN A 33 9.62 4.78 20.25
CA ASN A 33 10.10 6.03 20.85
C ASN A 33 11.55 6.41 20.53
N PHE A 34 12.14 5.90 19.44
CA PHE A 34 13.47 6.33 19.00
C PHE A 34 13.45 7.75 18.41
N ILE A 35 12.33 8.13 17.76
CA ILE A 35 12.13 9.46 17.17
C ILE A 35 10.68 9.90 17.43
N LEU A 36 10.46 11.06 18.06
CA LEU A 36 9.11 11.63 18.21
C LEU A 36 8.74 12.47 16.98
N LEU A 37 8.05 11.86 16.04
CA LEU A 37 7.36 12.57 14.96
C LEU A 37 5.85 12.59 15.24
N PRO A 38 5.25 13.75 15.59
CA PRO A 38 3.83 13.83 15.93
C PRO A 38 2.90 13.45 14.75
N ALA A 39 3.38 13.54 13.52
CA ALA A 39 2.65 13.06 12.35
C ALA A 39 2.55 11.53 12.28
N PHE A 40 3.47 10.79 12.91
CA PHE A 40 3.54 9.31 12.91
C PHE A 40 3.18 8.70 14.27
N SER A 41 2.77 9.52 15.25
CA SER A 41 2.32 9.04 16.56
C SER A 41 1.02 8.26 16.49
N THR A 42 0.20 8.54 15.46
CA THR A 42 -1.03 7.82 15.18
C THR A 42 -0.77 6.81 14.06
N TYR A 43 -1.38 5.63 14.10
CA TYR A 43 -1.27 4.62 13.01
C TYR A 43 -1.94 5.04 11.69
N PHE A 44 -2.65 6.18 11.69
CA PHE A 44 -3.43 6.70 10.56
C PHE A 44 -2.65 6.94 9.26
N PRO A 45 -1.46 7.62 9.26
CA PRO A 45 -0.68 7.84 8.05
C PRO A 45 -0.13 6.54 7.47
N LEU A 46 0.18 5.56 8.34
CA LEU A 46 0.63 4.23 7.94
C LEU A 46 -0.52 3.45 7.29
N GLN A 47 -1.71 3.45 7.89
CA GLN A 47 -2.90 2.79 7.32
C GLN A 47 -3.27 3.36 5.95
N ILE A 48 -3.22 4.69 5.78
CA ILE A 48 -3.44 5.34 4.48
C ILE A 48 -2.40 4.90 3.45
N SER A 49 -1.12 4.91 3.84
CA SER A 49 -0.01 4.58 2.93
C SER A 49 -0.09 3.13 2.47
N ILE A 50 -0.37 2.21 3.39
CA ILE A 50 -0.54 0.78 3.10
C ILE A 50 -1.77 0.55 2.24
N SER A 51 -2.91 1.19 2.54
CA SER A 51 -4.13 1.02 1.75
C SER A 51 -3.92 1.45 0.30
N ILE A 52 -3.32 2.63 0.07
CA ILE A 52 -3.05 3.13 -1.29
C ILE A 52 -2.09 2.17 -2.02
N CYS A 53 -1.03 1.73 -1.35
CA CYS A 53 -0.04 0.82 -1.91
C CYS A 53 -0.67 -0.52 -2.33
N MET A 54 -1.47 -1.13 -1.45
CA MET A 54 -2.13 -2.42 -1.71
C MET A 54 -3.20 -2.32 -2.79
N LEU A 55 -3.90 -1.19 -2.89
CA LEU A 55 -4.86 -0.93 -3.98
C LEU A 55 -4.14 -0.85 -5.33
N LEU A 56 -3.06 -0.07 -5.42
CA LEU A 56 -2.24 0.03 -6.63
C LEU A 56 -1.65 -1.33 -7.05
N TRP A 57 -1.21 -2.14 -6.08
CA TRP A 57 -0.73 -3.50 -6.32
C TRP A 57 -1.85 -4.44 -6.83
N GLY A 58 -3.05 -4.34 -6.25
CA GLY A 58 -4.22 -5.07 -6.71
C GLY A 58 -4.54 -4.77 -8.18
N VAL A 59 -4.50 -3.50 -8.58
CA VAL A 59 -4.70 -3.06 -9.97
C VAL A 59 -3.56 -3.54 -10.88
N ARG A 60 -2.30 -3.51 -10.43
CA ARG A 60 -1.15 -4.04 -11.19
C ARG A 60 -1.33 -5.51 -11.56
N PHE A 61 -1.73 -6.32 -10.59
CA PHE A 61 -1.99 -7.74 -10.81
C PHE A 61 -3.23 -7.99 -11.67
N TYR A 62 -4.20 -7.08 -11.64
CA TYR A 62 -5.37 -7.15 -12.52
C TYR A 62 -5.02 -6.89 -14.00
N PHE A 63 -4.06 -6.01 -14.31
CA PHE A 63 -3.66 -5.75 -15.70
C PHE A 63 -2.66 -6.75 -16.28
N LYS A 64 -1.84 -7.42 -15.45
CA LYS A 64 -0.85 -8.39 -15.93
C LYS A 64 -1.53 -9.59 -16.63
N LYS A 65 -1.11 -9.96 -17.85
CA LYS A 65 -1.82 -10.96 -18.69
C LYS A 65 -1.49 -12.44 -18.41
N ILE A 66 -0.47 -12.76 -17.61
CA ILE A 66 0.04 -14.14 -17.48
C ILE A 66 -0.45 -14.83 -16.18
N GLY A 67 -1.21 -15.92 -16.34
CA GLY A 67 -1.46 -16.95 -15.31
C GLY A 67 -2.83 -16.91 -14.59
N ARG A 68 -3.56 -18.04 -14.60
CA ARG A 68 -4.86 -18.23 -13.89
C ARG A 68 -4.83 -17.91 -12.38
N LYS A 69 -3.65 -17.84 -11.76
CA LYS A 69 -3.48 -17.48 -10.34
C LYS A 69 -3.49 -15.97 -10.05
N LYS A 70 -3.53 -15.09 -11.07
CA LYS A 70 -3.45 -13.62 -10.86
C LYS A 70 -4.63 -13.05 -10.06
N TYR A 71 -5.82 -13.62 -10.26
CA TYR A 71 -7.04 -13.13 -9.62
C TYR A 71 -7.00 -13.33 -8.11
N PHE A 72 -6.38 -14.43 -7.63
CA PHE A 72 -6.20 -14.67 -6.20
C PHE A 72 -5.29 -13.63 -5.55
N TYR A 73 -4.17 -13.28 -6.17
CA TYR A 73 -3.27 -12.24 -5.63
C TYR A 73 -3.92 -10.86 -5.65
N SER A 74 -4.57 -10.48 -6.76
CA SER A 74 -5.31 -9.22 -6.86
C SER A 74 -6.43 -9.12 -5.82
N LEU A 75 -7.17 -10.21 -5.61
CA LEU A 75 -8.22 -10.29 -4.58
C LEU A 75 -7.66 -10.18 -3.16
N ALA A 76 -6.54 -10.86 -2.87
CA ALA A 76 -5.88 -10.77 -1.56
C ALA A 76 -5.44 -9.34 -1.25
N PHE A 77 -4.82 -8.65 -2.21
CA PHE A 77 -4.40 -7.26 -2.04
C PHE A 77 -5.58 -6.30 -1.89
N LEU A 78 -6.67 -6.53 -2.62
CA LEU A 78 -7.91 -5.77 -2.44
C LEU A 78 -8.54 -6.01 -1.06
N LEU A 79 -8.58 -7.26 -0.60
CA LEU A 79 -9.08 -7.60 0.74
C LEU A 79 -8.26 -6.92 1.84
N ILE A 80 -6.93 -6.93 1.73
CA ILE A 80 -6.05 -6.22 2.67
C ILE A 80 -6.33 -4.72 2.65
N SER A 81 -6.53 -4.11 1.48
CA SER A 81 -6.90 -2.69 1.38
C SER A 81 -8.26 -2.41 2.03
N ILE A 82 -9.26 -3.26 1.82
CA ILE A 82 -10.59 -3.10 2.42
C ILE A 82 -10.53 -3.22 3.94
N VAL A 83 -9.82 -4.24 4.45
CA VAL A 83 -9.60 -4.40 5.89
C VAL A 83 -8.87 -3.18 6.46
N SER A 84 -7.83 -2.67 5.79
CA SER A 84 -7.13 -1.46 6.21
C SER A 84 -8.04 -0.24 6.27
N LEU A 85 -8.95 -0.08 5.30
CA LEU A 85 -9.94 1.02 5.29
C LEU A 85 -10.99 0.86 6.39
N ILE A 86 -11.42 -0.37 6.68
CA ILE A 86 -12.36 -0.64 7.78
C ILE A 86 -11.72 -0.29 9.13
N PHE A 87 -10.47 -0.71 9.36
CA PHE A 87 -9.72 -0.35 10.58
C PHE A 87 -9.55 1.16 10.74
N MET A 88 -9.32 1.87 9.63
CA MET A 88 -9.25 3.32 9.59
C MET A 88 -10.59 3.99 9.95
N LEU A 89 -11.71 3.50 9.38
CA LEU A 89 -13.07 4.00 9.67
C LEU A 89 -13.51 3.72 11.11
N MET A 90 -13.07 2.60 11.68
CA MET A 90 -13.35 2.25 13.07
C MET A 90 -12.61 3.14 14.07
N SER A 91 -11.74 4.06 13.60
CA SER A 91 -10.97 4.99 14.44
C SER A 91 -10.35 4.27 15.65
N VAL A 92 -9.78 3.08 15.41
CA VAL A 92 -8.95 2.41 16.42
C VAL A 92 -7.71 3.28 16.58
N ARG A 93 -7.76 4.18 17.57
CA ARG A 93 -6.70 5.10 17.94
C ARG A 93 -5.52 4.33 18.53
#